data_AF-A0A1Q9DU01-F1
#
_entry.id   AF-A0A1Q9DU01-F1
#
_cell.length_a   1.000
_cell.length_b   1.000
_cell.length_c   1.000
_cell.angle_alpha   90.00
_cell.angle_beta   90.00
_cell.angle_gamma   90.00
#
_symmetry.space_group_name_H-M   'P 1'
#
loop_
_entity.id
_entity.type
_entity.pdbx_description
1 polymer ?
#
loop_
_entity_poly.entity_id
_entity_poly.type
_entity_poly.pdbx_seq_one_letter_code
_entity_poly.pdbx_strand_id
1 'polypeptide(L)'
;MPATEEASSERRRKFEQDGFLLLKGFASKGECQKMKARMEELVDAWDPQAEKLTKFSTDVKDQLEMQGASDYFLDSADRIHFFIEKDAEDEDGKIKKSVSKARSLNKVGHGLHVADPVFREYSQSSKVAELVAELGWRDPVLPQSMYIFKQPATGSEVTSHQDSSFLYTTPRPTCMGLWLALDDATLENGCLWARPGSHKEAVRRIFVRNPEYFEGGNRKATQLIFENLDDGKVPPWEWEGKMPAGFEPPSSGLREKGFAALECEAGDLVVIHGQIDHLSLANTSSKPRETFQLHLVEGPGEGITWSPRNWLQYPAGKAFPSLRPGSRKRKPMGRLLRRGIVLPALAATVVYSLAFAGGWKPQQTRGHRSALAAQITPLGNQVLLEELDEAEETSGLLLAEGSKKKTRLRLGRVEALGAGRAEDKREPKLLEALEVGDTVLWEDFSNRKLEEDPDSKLFLVPIRSVKAKVNSK
;
A
#
# COMPACT_ATOMS: atom_id res chain seq x y z
N MET A 1 -1.14 -16.47 -38.94
CA MET A 1 -1.69 -17.53 -38.08
C MET A 1 -1.53 -17.07 -36.64
N PRO A 2 -2.58 -17.07 -35.81
CA PRO A 2 -2.45 -16.64 -34.42
C PRO A 2 -1.57 -17.64 -33.67
N ALA A 3 -0.69 -17.16 -32.79
CA ALA A 3 0.13 -18.03 -31.95
C ALA A 3 -0.79 -18.85 -31.04
N THR A 4 -0.58 -20.16 -31.00
CA THR A 4 -1.30 -21.10 -30.15
C THR A 4 -0.98 -20.84 -28.68
N GLU A 5 -1.96 -21.18 -27.84
CA GLU A 5 -2.04 -21.09 -26.38
C GLU A 5 -0.99 -21.92 -25.60
N GLU A 6 0.07 -22.39 -26.27
CA GLU A 6 0.82 -23.58 -25.84
C GLU A 6 2.35 -23.38 -25.90
N ALA A 7 2.81 -22.23 -25.40
CA ALA A 7 4.18 -22.09 -24.93
C ALA A 7 4.15 -21.56 -23.48
N SER A 8 3.62 -22.38 -22.56
CA SER A 8 3.88 -22.19 -21.13
C SER A 8 5.39 -22.14 -20.97
N SER A 9 5.93 -20.98 -20.55
CA SER A 9 7.37 -20.83 -20.32
C SER A 9 7.80 -21.89 -19.31
N GLU A 10 9.06 -22.34 -19.38
CA GLU A 10 9.63 -23.27 -18.38
C GLU A 10 9.36 -22.78 -16.95
N ARG A 11 9.42 -21.46 -16.74
CA ARG A 11 9.06 -20.81 -15.49
C ARG A 11 7.62 -21.08 -15.09
N ARG A 12 6.65 -20.84 -15.96
CA ARG A 12 5.24 -21.10 -15.66
C ARG A 12 5.00 -22.57 -15.29
N ARG A 13 5.51 -23.52 -16.07
CA ARG A 13 5.40 -24.96 -15.76
C ARG A 13 6.00 -25.29 -14.39
N LYS A 14 7.19 -24.77 -14.08
CA LYS A 14 7.84 -25.01 -12.79
C LYS A 14 7.04 -24.40 -11.63
N PHE A 15 6.46 -23.22 -11.81
CA PHE A 15 5.57 -22.60 -10.82
C PHE A 15 4.31 -23.43 -10.58
N GLU A 16 3.67 -23.92 -11.65
CA GLU A 16 2.49 -24.79 -11.57
C GLU A 16 2.81 -26.14 -10.89
N GLN A 17 4.03 -26.66 -11.11
CA GLN A 17 4.49 -27.92 -10.53
C GLN A 17 4.83 -27.79 -9.04
N ASP A 18 5.68 -26.81 -8.70
CA ASP A 18 6.32 -26.71 -7.38
C ASP A 18 5.59 -25.73 -6.44
N GLY A 19 4.82 -24.79 -6.99
CA GLY A 19 4.13 -23.73 -6.23
C GLY A 19 5.03 -22.54 -5.89
N PHE A 20 6.28 -22.53 -6.36
CA PHE A 20 7.20 -21.40 -6.22
C PHE A 20 8.21 -21.34 -7.38
N LEU A 21 8.85 -20.19 -7.55
CA LEU A 21 9.97 -19.98 -8.46
C LEU A 21 11.06 -19.16 -7.82
N LEU A 22 12.32 -19.48 -8.12
CA LEU A 22 13.46 -18.62 -7.80
C LEU A 22 13.98 -18.00 -9.10
N LEU A 23 13.98 -16.67 -9.17
CA LEU A 23 14.46 -15.89 -10.30
C LEU A 23 15.71 -15.11 -9.89
N LYS A 24 16.85 -15.54 -10.43
CA LYS A 24 18.15 -14.94 -10.11
C LYS A 24 18.30 -13.54 -10.72
N GLY A 25 18.78 -12.58 -9.94
CA GLY A 25 19.08 -11.22 -10.40
C GLY A 25 17.87 -10.47 -10.99
N PHE A 26 16.67 -10.70 -10.46
CA PHE A 26 15.44 -10.07 -10.94
C PHE A 26 15.43 -8.55 -10.69
N ALA A 27 15.97 -8.11 -9.56
CA ALA A 27 16.27 -6.71 -9.29
C ALA A 27 17.77 -6.45 -9.38
N SER A 28 18.10 -5.27 -9.90
CA SER A 28 19.47 -4.79 -9.91
C SER A 28 19.91 -4.39 -8.50
N LYS A 29 21.22 -4.42 -8.26
CA LYS A 29 21.81 -3.94 -7.00
C LYS A 29 21.40 -2.49 -6.68
N GLY A 30 21.27 -1.65 -7.72
CA GLY A 30 20.83 -0.26 -7.57
C GLY A 30 19.37 -0.15 -7.10
N GLU A 31 18.48 -1.02 -7.58
CA GLU A 31 17.09 -1.08 -7.08
C GLU A 31 17.04 -1.51 -5.61
N CYS A 32 17.81 -2.55 -5.24
CA CYS A 32 17.87 -3.01 -3.85
C CYS A 32 18.41 -1.92 -2.92
N GLN A 33 19.52 -1.28 -3.29
CA GLN A 33 20.11 -0.17 -2.52
C GLN A 33 19.16 1.01 -2.38
N LYS A 34 18.43 1.37 -3.46
CA LYS A 34 17.44 2.45 -3.44
C LYS A 34 16.30 2.14 -2.46
N MET A 35 15.80 0.90 -2.40
CA MET A 35 14.79 0.50 -1.43
C MET A 35 15.32 0.52 0.01
N LYS A 36 16.53 0.02 0.24
CA LYS A 36 17.17 0.01 1.56
C LYS A 36 17.39 1.42 2.09
N ALA A 37 18.00 2.29 1.28
CA ALA A 37 18.20 3.70 1.64
C ALA A 37 16.87 4.40 1.93
N ARG A 38 15.83 4.13 1.12
CA ARG A 38 14.52 4.71 1.37
C ARG A 38 13.88 4.20 2.66
N MET A 39 14.07 2.92 3.01
CA MET A 39 13.59 2.38 4.26
C MET A 39 14.31 3.00 5.46
N GLU A 40 15.63 3.23 5.37
CA GLU A 40 16.38 3.95 6.40
C GLU A 40 15.80 5.35 6.65
N GLU A 41 15.51 6.13 5.60
CA GLU A 41 14.87 7.44 5.72
C GLU A 41 13.49 7.36 6.41
N LEU A 42 12.67 6.36 6.04
CA LEU A 42 11.35 6.15 6.65
C LEU A 42 11.46 5.79 8.13
N VAL A 43 12.42 4.93 8.48
CA VAL A 43 12.69 4.55 9.87
C VAL A 43 13.21 5.74 10.67
N ASP A 44 14.08 6.57 10.10
CA ASP A 44 14.61 7.76 10.75
C ASP A 44 13.53 8.79 11.04
N ALA A 45 12.61 9.01 10.09
CA ALA A 45 11.47 9.92 10.25
C ALA A 45 10.38 9.39 11.19
N TRP A 46 10.31 8.08 11.42
CA TRP A 46 9.31 7.48 12.29
C TRP A 46 9.52 7.84 13.78
N ASP A 47 8.44 8.30 14.42
CA ASP A 47 8.36 8.56 15.85
C ASP A 47 7.56 7.45 16.57
N PRO A 48 8.24 6.52 17.27
CA PRO A 48 7.59 5.43 18.00
C PRO A 48 6.76 5.89 19.22
N GLN A 49 6.84 7.17 19.63
CA GLN A 49 6.04 7.70 20.74
C GLN A 49 4.77 8.42 20.28
N ALA A 50 4.73 8.90 19.03
CA ALA A 50 3.54 9.52 18.45
C ALA A 50 2.51 8.48 17.96
N GLU A 51 2.97 7.30 17.61
CA GLU A 51 2.17 6.17 17.17
C GLU A 51 2.14 5.09 18.27
N LYS A 52 0.95 4.55 18.61
CA LYS A 52 0.88 3.43 19.57
C LYS A 52 1.60 2.22 18.98
N LEU A 53 2.74 1.83 19.57
CA LEU A 53 3.53 0.68 19.15
C LEU A 53 2.64 -0.58 19.09
N THR A 54 2.71 -1.31 17.97
CA THR A 54 2.00 -2.59 17.79
C THR A 54 3.01 -3.69 17.48
N LYS A 55 2.86 -4.85 18.14
CA LYS A 55 3.78 -6.00 18.06
C LYS A 55 3.43 -6.90 16.86
N PHE A 56 4.45 -7.47 16.22
CA PHE A 56 4.26 -8.58 15.30
C PHE A 56 4.55 -9.92 15.98
N SER A 57 3.71 -10.92 15.73
CA SER A 57 3.93 -12.32 16.12
C SER A 57 3.31 -13.24 15.07
N THR A 58 3.84 -14.45 14.96
CA THR A 58 3.29 -15.55 14.16
C THR A 58 2.68 -16.66 15.01
N ASP A 59 2.78 -16.55 16.33
CA ASP A 59 2.03 -17.41 17.25
C ASP A 59 0.54 -17.04 17.20
N VAL A 60 -0.32 -18.06 17.14
CA VAL A 60 -1.76 -17.87 16.97
C VAL A 60 -2.37 -17.07 18.12
N LYS A 61 -1.93 -17.31 19.36
CA LYS A 61 -2.46 -16.62 20.53
C LYS A 61 -2.02 -15.16 20.53
N ASP A 62 -0.74 -14.91 20.26
CA ASP A 62 -0.19 -13.56 20.20
C ASP A 62 -0.76 -12.74 19.03
N GLN A 63 -1.03 -13.36 17.87
CA GLN A 63 -1.69 -12.67 16.76
C GLN A 63 -3.08 -12.17 17.14
N LEU A 64 -3.86 -12.98 17.87
CA LEU A 64 -5.21 -12.61 18.30
C LEU A 64 -5.19 -11.53 19.38
N GLU A 65 -4.24 -11.61 20.33
CA GLU A 65 -4.13 -10.66 21.44
C GLU A 65 -3.50 -9.31 21.01
N MET A 66 -2.50 -9.32 20.12
CA MET A 66 -1.69 -8.14 19.82
C MET A 66 -2.04 -7.46 18.49
N GLN A 67 -2.39 -8.22 17.44
CA GLN A 67 -2.83 -7.68 16.16
C GLN A 67 -4.35 -7.62 16.06
N GLY A 68 -5.04 -8.55 16.73
CA GLY A 68 -6.50 -8.62 16.80
C GLY A 68 -7.16 -7.63 17.76
N ALA A 69 -6.42 -6.76 18.46
CA ALA A 69 -6.99 -5.75 19.36
C ALA A 69 -6.55 -4.31 19.02
N SER A 70 -5.82 -4.12 17.91
CA SER A 70 -5.19 -2.85 17.57
C SER A 70 -5.76 -2.25 16.28
N ASP A 71 -6.43 -1.11 16.40
CA ASP A 71 -6.84 -0.29 15.25
C ASP A 71 -5.65 0.08 14.36
N TYR A 72 -4.43 0.17 14.93
CA TYR A 72 -3.19 0.43 14.20
C TYR A 72 -2.89 -0.65 13.15
N PHE A 73 -3.12 -1.93 13.47
CA PHE A 73 -2.91 -3.01 12.49
C PHE A 73 -3.92 -2.93 11.35
N LEU A 74 -5.20 -2.72 11.66
CA LEU A 74 -6.26 -2.62 10.64
C LEU A 74 -6.11 -1.37 9.76
N ASP A 75 -5.71 -0.24 10.33
CA ASP A 75 -5.50 1.04 9.64
C ASP A 75 -4.24 1.05 8.76
N SER A 76 -3.37 0.06 8.89
CA SER A 76 -2.15 -0.07 8.08
C SER A 76 -2.40 -0.53 6.63
N ALA A 77 -3.62 -0.91 6.27
CA ALA A 77 -3.97 -1.54 4.99
C ALA A 77 -3.47 -0.78 3.75
N ASP A 78 -3.63 0.55 3.72
CA ASP A 78 -3.18 1.43 2.63
C ASP A 78 -2.12 2.45 3.07
N ARG A 79 -1.44 2.19 4.20
CA ARG A 79 -0.50 3.11 4.85
C ARG A 79 0.83 2.45 5.21
N ILE A 80 1.77 3.25 5.68
CA ILE A 80 3.08 2.80 6.20
C ILE A 80 2.97 2.82 7.72
N HIS A 81 3.07 1.65 8.33
CA HIS A 81 3.06 1.43 9.78
C HIS A 81 4.23 0.52 10.14
N PHE A 82 4.76 0.72 11.34
CA PHE A 82 5.96 0.07 11.83
C PHE A 82 5.61 -0.93 12.92
N PHE A 83 6.12 -2.15 12.79
CA PHE A 83 5.85 -3.24 13.72
C PHE A 83 7.16 -3.73 14.30
N ILE A 84 7.26 -3.70 15.62
CA ILE A 84 8.48 -4.09 16.36
C ILE A 84 8.46 -5.58 16.71
N GLU A 85 9.65 -6.13 16.93
CA GLU A 85 9.84 -7.47 17.49
C GLU A 85 9.23 -7.54 18.89
N LYS A 86 8.60 -8.68 19.22
CA LYS A 86 7.94 -8.90 20.52
C LYS A 86 8.86 -8.63 21.72
N ASP A 87 10.14 -8.97 21.57
CA ASP A 87 11.14 -8.87 22.62
C ASP A 87 11.86 -7.51 22.68
N ALA A 88 11.48 -6.56 21.81
CA ALA A 88 12.08 -5.22 21.75
C ALA A 88 11.35 -4.19 22.62
N GLU A 89 10.22 -4.54 23.23
CA GLU A 89 9.41 -3.67 24.09
C GLU A 89 9.69 -3.91 25.58
N ASP A 90 9.76 -2.86 26.38
CA ASP A 90 9.84 -2.91 27.84
C ASP A 90 8.44 -3.03 28.49
N GLU A 91 8.40 -3.09 29.83
CA GLU A 91 7.16 -3.22 30.59
C GLU A 91 6.22 -2.00 30.45
N ASP A 92 6.75 -0.85 30.04
CA ASP A 92 6.01 0.40 29.86
C ASP A 92 5.46 0.57 28.44
N GLY A 93 5.62 -0.43 27.56
CA GLY A 93 5.18 -0.35 26.19
C GLY A 93 6.09 0.50 25.29
N LYS A 94 7.36 0.66 25.65
CA LYS A 94 8.36 1.44 24.89
C LYS A 94 9.47 0.55 24.37
N ILE A 95 10.20 1.03 23.37
CA ILE A 95 11.39 0.31 22.89
C ILE A 95 12.42 0.25 24.03
N LYS A 96 12.90 -0.96 24.35
CA LYS A 96 13.94 -1.20 25.37
C LYS A 96 15.15 -0.30 25.10
N LYS A 97 15.67 0.35 26.14
CA LYS A 97 16.87 1.22 26.05
C LYS A 97 18.12 0.50 25.49
N SER A 98 18.18 -0.83 25.59
CA SER A 98 19.27 -1.65 25.06
C SER A 98 19.16 -1.94 23.56
N VAL A 99 18.04 -1.57 22.91
CA VAL A 99 17.77 -1.84 21.49
C VAL A 99 17.54 -0.51 20.78
N SER A 100 18.24 -0.30 19.66
CA SER A 100 18.01 0.91 18.85
C SER A 100 16.70 0.83 18.07
N LYS A 101 16.15 1.99 17.68
CA LYS A 101 14.91 2.10 16.90
C LYS A 101 14.93 1.24 15.64
N ALA A 102 16.03 1.26 14.88
CA ALA A 102 16.15 0.44 13.68
C ALA A 102 16.20 -1.06 14.00
N ARG A 103 16.83 -1.43 15.11
CA ARG A 103 17.03 -2.83 15.54
C ARG A 103 15.81 -3.45 16.21
N SER A 104 14.84 -2.65 16.65
CA SER A 104 13.60 -3.14 17.21
C SER A 104 12.59 -3.57 16.14
N LEU A 105 12.78 -3.17 14.89
CA LEU A 105 11.79 -3.40 13.84
C LEU A 105 11.79 -4.84 13.32
N ASN A 106 10.61 -5.44 13.29
CA ASN A 106 10.35 -6.70 12.60
C ASN A 106 9.98 -6.43 11.13
N LYS A 107 8.97 -5.57 10.92
CA LYS A 107 8.44 -5.24 9.60
C LYS A 107 7.88 -3.82 9.48
N VAL A 108 7.74 -3.36 8.23
CA VAL A 108 6.97 -2.17 7.85
C VAL A 108 5.91 -2.57 6.83
N GLY A 109 4.67 -2.11 6.99
CA GLY A 109 3.56 -2.47 6.10
C GLY A 109 2.32 -1.62 6.34
N HIS A 110 1.22 -1.83 5.63
CA HIS A 110 1.03 -2.81 4.54
C HIS A 110 0.84 -2.13 3.17
N GLY A 111 1.02 -0.81 3.11
CA GLY A 111 0.80 0.02 1.93
C GLY A 111 2.06 0.68 1.35
N LEU A 112 3.28 0.16 1.54
CA LEU A 112 4.49 0.74 0.94
C LEU A 112 4.36 0.94 -0.59
N HIS A 113 3.85 -0.07 -1.30
CA HIS A 113 3.60 -0.02 -2.75
C HIS A 113 2.59 1.05 -3.20
N VAL A 114 1.75 1.57 -2.29
CA VAL A 114 0.82 2.68 -2.58
C VAL A 114 1.30 4.01 -2.03
N ALA A 115 1.84 4.03 -0.82
CA ALA A 115 2.14 5.26 -0.09
C ALA A 115 3.51 5.83 -0.47
N ASP A 116 4.49 5.00 -0.83
CA ASP A 116 5.86 5.44 -1.10
C ASP A 116 6.24 5.31 -2.59
N PRO A 117 6.85 6.34 -3.20
CA PRO A 117 7.18 6.32 -4.62
C PRO A 117 8.25 5.29 -5.00
N VAL A 118 9.23 5.00 -4.15
CA VAL A 118 10.32 4.05 -4.48
C VAL A 118 9.77 2.63 -4.56
N PHE A 119 8.97 2.23 -3.57
CA PHE A 119 8.35 0.91 -3.56
C PHE A 119 7.29 0.77 -4.66
N ARG A 120 6.50 1.83 -4.91
CA ARG A 120 5.52 1.86 -6.01
C ARG A 120 6.17 1.70 -7.38
N GLU A 121 7.30 2.37 -7.62
CA GLU A 121 8.04 2.29 -8.88
C GLU A 121 8.43 0.85 -9.22
N TYR A 122 8.94 0.09 -8.25
CA TYR A 122 9.24 -1.33 -8.43
C TYR A 122 7.97 -2.17 -8.59
N SER A 123 6.98 -2.00 -7.69
CA SER A 123 5.76 -2.81 -7.68
C SER A 123 4.93 -2.68 -8.96
N GLN A 124 4.98 -1.52 -9.62
CA GLN A 124 4.29 -1.25 -10.88
C GLN A 124 5.22 -1.29 -12.10
N SER A 125 6.44 -1.78 -11.94
CA SER A 125 7.41 -1.84 -13.03
C SER A 125 7.00 -2.84 -14.12
N SER A 126 7.43 -2.57 -15.35
CA SER A 126 7.17 -3.46 -16.49
C SER A 126 7.67 -4.89 -16.26
N LYS A 127 8.82 -5.09 -15.60
CA LYS A 127 9.35 -6.43 -15.31
C LYS A 127 8.46 -7.24 -14.35
N VAL A 128 7.83 -6.58 -13.38
CA VAL A 128 6.86 -7.23 -12.49
C VAL A 128 5.59 -7.57 -13.26
N ALA A 129 5.06 -6.62 -14.04
CA ALA A 129 3.86 -6.85 -14.84
C ALA A 129 4.03 -7.96 -15.90
N GLU A 130 5.19 -7.99 -16.57
CA GLU A 130 5.52 -9.02 -17.56
C GLU A 130 5.69 -10.40 -16.91
N LEU A 131 6.36 -10.50 -15.75
CA LEU A 131 6.48 -11.75 -15.01
C LEU A 131 5.10 -12.28 -14.58
N VAL A 132 4.27 -11.43 -13.99
CA VAL A 132 2.95 -11.82 -13.49
C VAL A 132 2.05 -12.29 -14.65
N ALA A 133 2.09 -11.59 -15.79
CA ALA A 133 1.39 -12.02 -17.00
C ALA A 133 1.93 -13.35 -17.56
N GLU A 134 3.26 -13.56 -17.55
CA GLU A 134 3.89 -14.81 -17.96
C GLU A 134 3.41 -16.00 -17.12
N LEU A 135 3.24 -15.80 -15.81
CA LEU A 135 2.74 -16.82 -14.88
C LEU A 135 1.22 -17.03 -14.96
N GLY A 136 0.53 -16.27 -15.81
CA GLY A 136 -0.87 -16.51 -16.16
C GLY A 136 -1.88 -15.64 -15.42
N TRP A 137 -1.45 -14.65 -14.64
CA TRP A 137 -2.36 -13.67 -14.04
C TRP A 137 -2.82 -12.65 -15.08
N ARG A 138 -4.13 -12.38 -15.12
CA ARG A 138 -4.76 -11.61 -16.20
C ARG A 138 -5.26 -10.24 -15.78
N ASP A 139 -5.82 -10.13 -14.57
CA ASP A 139 -6.26 -8.87 -13.96
C ASP A 139 -5.62 -8.68 -12.58
N PRO A 140 -4.28 -8.72 -12.45
CA PRO A 140 -3.63 -8.66 -11.14
C PRO A 140 -3.85 -7.30 -10.46
N VAL A 141 -4.25 -7.34 -9.19
CA VAL A 141 -4.35 -6.19 -8.29
C VAL A 141 -3.46 -6.39 -7.07
N LEU A 142 -2.99 -5.29 -6.47
CA LEU A 142 -1.99 -5.29 -5.40
C LEU A 142 -2.63 -4.93 -4.05
N PRO A 143 -3.06 -5.90 -3.22
CA PRO A 143 -3.66 -5.59 -1.92
C PRO A 143 -2.63 -5.16 -0.87
N GLN A 144 -1.40 -5.66 -0.94
CA GLN A 144 -0.46 -5.59 0.18
C GLN A 144 1.00 -5.56 -0.26
N SER A 145 1.82 -4.82 0.49
CA SER A 145 3.28 -4.95 0.47
C SER A 145 3.86 -4.82 1.87
N MET A 146 4.96 -5.52 2.13
CA MET A 146 5.69 -5.43 3.40
C MET A 146 7.18 -5.33 3.18
N TYR A 147 7.88 -4.69 4.11
CA TYR A 147 9.33 -4.77 4.27
C TYR A 147 9.63 -5.60 5.51
N ILE A 148 10.44 -6.66 5.39
CA ILE A 148 10.84 -7.49 6.53
C ILE A 148 12.33 -7.30 6.78
N PHE A 149 12.73 -6.89 7.98
CA PHE A 149 14.13 -6.62 8.32
C PHE A 149 14.91 -7.88 8.69
N LYS A 150 14.25 -8.76 9.46
CA LYS A 150 14.84 -9.96 10.04
C LYS A 150 16.22 -9.70 10.66
N GLN A 151 16.16 -8.99 11.78
CA GLN A 151 17.33 -8.44 12.45
C GLN A 151 18.39 -9.52 12.75
N PRO A 152 19.69 -9.20 12.58
CA PRO A 152 20.78 -10.09 13.00
C PRO A 152 20.61 -10.61 14.43
N ALA A 153 20.82 -11.89 14.69
CA ALA A 153 20.72 -12.56 15.98
C ALA A 153 19.34 -12.54 16.69
N THR A 154 18.47 -11.58 16.39
CA THR A 154 17.21 -11.36 17.12
C THR A 154 15.96 -11.50 16.25
N GLY A 155 16.11 -11.67 14.94
CA GLY A 155 14.97 -11.74 14.02
C GLY A 155 14.15 -13.01 14.23
N SER A 156 12.92 -12.88 14.72
CA SER A 156 12.03 -14.00 15.09
C SER A 156 11.55 -14.82 13.91
N GLU A 157 11.46 -16.15 14.07
CA GLU A 157 10.93 -17.08 13.08
C GLU A 157 9.54 -16.69 12.56
N VAL A 158 9.20 -17.19 11.37
CA VAL A 158 7.86 -17.15 10.81
C VAL A 158 7.40 -18.59 10.69
N THR A 159 6.34 -18.95 11.41
CA THR A 159 5.77 -20.30 11.43
C THR A 159 5.17 -20.69 10.07
N SER A 160 4.94 -21.99 9.84
CA SER A 160 4.38 -22.45 8.57
C SER A 160 2.97 -21.93 8.36
N HIS A 161 2.72 -21.41 7.16
CA HIS A 161 1.43 -20.87 6.77
C HIS A 161 1.25 -20.87 5.25
N GLN A 162 0.02 -20.54 4.83
CA GLN A 162 -0.37 -20.24 3.45
C GLN A 162 -0.81 -18.77 3.39
N ASP A 163 -0.31 -17.98 2.43
CA ASP A 163 -0.70 -16.56 2.32
C ASP A 163 -2.21 -16.37 2.09
N SER A 164 -2.84 -17.30 1.40
CA SER A 164 -4.30 -17.30 1.16
C SER A 164 -5.09 -17.46 2.44
N SER A 165 -4.49 -17.93 3.55
CA SER A 165 -5.11 -17.89 4.87
C SER A 165 -5.34 -16.44 5.33
N PHE A 166 -4.52 -15.49 4.89
CA PHE A 166 -4.64 -14.06 5.28
C PHE A 166 -5.25 -13.20 4.17
N LEU A 167 -5.03 -13.56 2.91
CA LEU A 167 -5.41 -12.81 1.71
C LEU A 167 -6.39 -13.65 0.86
N TYR A 168 -7.54 -13.97 1.44
CA TYR A 168 -8.50 -14.92 0.86
C TYR A 168 -9.33 -14.32 -0.28
N THR A 169 -9.59 -15.13 -1.31
CA THR A 169 -10.38 -14.76 -2.49
C THR A 169 -11.37 -15.86 -2.86
N THR A 170 -12.49 -15.50 -3.50
CA THR A 170 -13.53 -16.43 -3.97
C THR A 170 -13.83 -16.22 -5.45
N PRO A 171 -14.32 -17.25 -6.19
CA PRO A 171 -14.62 -18.62 -5.75
C PRO A 171 -13.39 -19.52 -5.55
N ARG A 172 -12.19 -19.03 -5.86
CA ARG A 172 -10.93 -19.75 -5.66
C ARG A 172 -9.84 -18.82 -5.11
N PRO A 173 -8.84 -19.34 -4.38
CA PRO A 173 -7.65 -18.58 -4.01
C PRO A 173 -6.83 -18.17 -5.23
N THR A 174 -6.36 -16.92 -5.25
CA THR A 174 -5.53 -16.36 -6.33
C THR A 174 -4.33 -15.56 -5.84
N CYS A 175 -4.05 -15.61 -4.53
CA CYS A 175 -2.92 -14.91 -3.95
C CYS A 175 -1.60 -15.44 -4.52
N MET A 176 -0.71 -14.52 -4.88
CA MET A 176 0.69 -14.77 -5.22
C MET A 176 1.55 -13.77 -4.45
N GLY A 177 2.60 -14.27 -3.78
CA GLY A 177 3.62 -13.48 -3.14
C GLY A 177 4.84 -13.31 -4.03
N LEU A 178 5.36 -12.09 -4.11
CA LEU A 178 6.64 -11.75 -4.72
C LEU A 178 7.59 -11.34 -3.59
N TRP A 179 8.51 -12.23 -3.23
CA TRP A 179 9.47 -12.03 -2.15
C TRP A 179 10.83 -11.65 -2.75
N LEU A 180 11.20 -10.37 -2.66
CA LEU A 180 12.46 -9.85 -3.19
C LEU A 180 13.52 -9.80 -2.08
N ALA A 181 14.64 -10.48 -2.32
CA ALA A 181 15.82 -10.40 -1.47
C ALA A 181 16.52 -9.04 -1.64
N LEU A 182 16.63 -8.26 -0.56
CA LEU A 182 17.42 -7.01 -0.55
C LEU A 182 18.83 -7.24 0.00
N ASP A 183 18.98 -8.26 0.83
CA ASP A 183 20.24 -8.87 1.24
C ASP A 183 20.29 -10.34 0.83
N ASP A 184 21.48 -10.94 0.86
CA ASP A 184 21.62 -12.39 0.74
C ASP A 184 20.82 -13.09 1.84
N ALA A 185 20.09 -14.14 1.48
CA ALA A 185 19.30 -14.96 2.38
C ALA A 185 19.84 -16.39 2.37
N THR A 186 20.44 -16.78 3.48
CA THR A 186 21.09 -18.07 3.70
C THR A 186 20.37 -18.87 4.77
N LEU A 187 20.79 -20.13 4.97
CA LEU A 187 20.28 -20.96 6.07
C LEU A 187 20.46 -20.30 7.45
N GLU A 188 21.58 -19.61 7.69
CA GLU A 188 21.95 -19.04 8.99
C GLU A 188 21.22 -17.73 9.31
N ASN A 189 20.88 -16.93 8.29
CA ASN A 189 20.17 -15.66 8.48
C ASN A 189 18.65 -15.76 8.22
N GLY A 190 18.13 -16.98 8.05
CA GLY A 190 16.70 -17.27 7.99
C GLY A 190 16.10 -17.03 6.60
N CYS A 191 16.64 -17.73 5.58
CA CYS A 191 16.00 -17.86 4.27
C CYS A 191 14.60 -18.49 4.37
N LEU A 192 13.84 -18.40 3.29
CA LEU A 192 12.57 -19.09 3.18
C LEU A 192 12.76 -20.61 3.09
N TRP A 193 11.77 -21.34 3.57
CA TRP A 193 11.55 -22.74 3.30
C TRP A 193 10.16 -22.90 2.72
N ALA A 194 10.01 -23.73 1.70
CA ALA A 194 8.71 -24.04 1.12
C ALA A 194 8.58 -25.54 0.85
N ARG A 195 7.37 -26.08 0.92
CA ARG A 195 7.09 -27.50 0.61
C ARG A 195 6.61 -27.63 -0.83
N PRO A 196 7.46 -28.10 -1.77
CA PRO A 196 7.09 -28.15 -3.19
C PRO A 196 5.80 -28.94 -3.41
N GLY A 197 4.89 -28.41 -4.23
CA GLY A 197 3.63 -29.04 -4.58
C GLY A 197 2.50 -28.91 -3.54
N SER A 198 2.79 -28.39 -2.34
CA SER A 198 1.78 -28.21 -1.27
C SER A 198 0.70 -27.18 -1.61
N HIS A 199 0.93 -26.31 -2.61
CA HIS A 199 -0.09 -25.38 -3.12
C HIS A 199 -1.31 -26.06 -3.74
N LYS A 200 -1.22 -27.36 -4.03
CA LYS A 200 -2.34 -28.18 -4.51
C LYS A 200 -3.27 -28.62 -3.38
N GLU A 201 -2.88 -28.39 -2.13
CA GLU A 201 -3.71 -28.62 -0.95
C GLU A 201 -4.64 -27.42 -0.72
N ALA A 202 -5.78 -27.68 -0.08
CA ALA A 202 -6.74 -26.65 0.26
C ALA A 202 -6.17 -25.64 1.27
N VAL A 203 -6.71 -24.42 1.26
CA VAL A 203 -6.50 -23.46 2.34
C VAL A 203 -7.16 -24.01 3.61
N ARG A 204 -6.39 -24.18 4.68
CA ARG A 204 -6.84 -24.87 5.89
C ARG A 204 -7.65 -24.01 6.84
N ARG A 205 -7.31 -22.72 6.92
CA ARG A 205 -7.92 -21.74 7.82
C ARG A 205 -7.84 -20.35 7.21
N ILE A 206 -8.69 -19.45 7.68
CA ILE A 206 -8.71 -18.05 7.26
C ILE A 206 -8.63 -17.11 8.46
N PHE A 207 -7.86 -16.05 8.32
CA PHE A 207 -7.70 -14.98 9.30
C PHE A 207 -8.66 -13.84 8.94
N VAL A 208 -9.71 -13.72 9.75
CA VAL A 208 -10.87 -12.90 9.41
C VAL A 208 -11.19 -11.87 10.47
N ARG A 209 -11.88 -10.82 10.05
CA ARG A 209 -12.61 -9.90 10.92
C ARG A 209 -13.67 -10.68 11.68
N ASN A 210 -13.59 -10.62 13.01
CA ASN A 210 -14.49 -11.30 13.92
C ASN A 210 -15.90 -10.69 13.81
N PRO A 211 -16.90 -11.47 13.36
CA PRO A 211 -18.28 -10.98 13.25
C PRO A 211 -18.83 -10.50 14.60
N GLU A 212 -18.44 -11.11 15.73
CA GLU A 212 -18.90 -10.65 17.05
C GLU A 212 -18.49 -9.21 17.35
N TYR A 213 -17.28 -8.82 16.94
CA TYR A 213 -16.77 -7.47 17.16
C TYR A 213 -17.32 -6.46 16.14
N PHE A 214 -17.32 -6.83 14.85
CA PHE A 214 -17.63 -5.90 13.76
C PHE A 214 -19.12 -5.81 13.42
N GLU A 215 -19.88 -6.89 13.59
CA GLU A 215 -21.30 -6.98 13.24
C GLU A 215 -22.16 -7.09 14.51
N GLY A 216 -21.75 -7.92 15.47
CA GLY A 216 -22.47 -8.19 16.72
C GLY A 216 -22.34 -7.12 17.81
N GLY A 217 -21.44 -6.15 17.65
CA GLY A 217 -21.23 -5.06 18.61
C GLY A 217 -20.54 -5.44 19.92
N ASN A 218 -20.03 -6.67 20.05
CA ASN A 218 -19.29 -7.13 21.23
C ASN A 218 -17.86 -6.55 21.22
N ARG A 219 -17.70 -5.34 21.77
CA ARG A 219 -16.38 -4.67 21.88
C ARG A 219 -15.39 -5.34 22.83
N LYS A 220 -15.80 -6.40 23.54
CA LYS A 220 -14.90 -7.23 24.37
C LYS A 220 -14.32 -8.42 23.60
N ALA A 221 -14.90 -8.80 22.47
CA ALA A 221 -14.32 -9.81 21.60
C ALA A 221 -13.06 -9.27 20.91
N THR A 222 -12.15 -10.16 20.49
CA THR A 222 -11.05 -9.78 19.62
C THR A 222 -11.59 -9.29 18.27
N GLN A 223 -10.95 -8.32 17.65
CA GLN A 223 -11.28 -7.83 16.30
C GLN A 223 -11.00 -8.90 15.25
N LEU A 224 -9.98 -9.73 15.42
CA LEU A 224 -9.58 -10.75 14.45
C LEU A 224 -9.65 -12.16 15.06
N ILE A 225 -9.99 -13.15 14.24
CA ILE A 225 -10.04 -14.58 14.60
C ILE A 225 -9.52 -15.45 13.46
N PHE A 226 -9.09 -16.67 13.79
CA PHE A 226 -8.92 -17.73 12.81
C PHE A 226 -10.18 -18.59 12.74
N GLU A 227 -10.62 -18.90 11.52
CA GLU A 227 -11.66 -19.90 11.26
C GLU A 227 -11.07 -21.03 10.43
N ASN A 228 -11.28 -22.27 10.87
CA ASN A 228 -10.86 -23.44 10.10
C ASN A 228 -11.83 -23.65 8.94
N LEU A 229 -11.27 -23.87 7.74
CA LEU A 229 -11.99 -24.24 6.53
C LEU A 229 -12.04 -25.75 6.34
N ASP A 230 -11.15 -26.51 6.98
CA ASP A 230 -11.27 -27.95 7.03
C ASP A 230 -12.48 -28.37 7.89
N ASP A 231 -13.17 -29.42 7.45
CA ASP A 231 -14.28 -30.04 8.18
C ASP A 231 -13.78 -31.15 9.14
N GLY A 232 -12.49 -31.07 9.52
CA GLY A 232 -11.81 -32.10 10.32
C GLY A 232 -11.51 -33.42 9.58
N LYS A 233 -11.77 -33.51 8.26
CA LYS A 233 -11.45 -34.72 7.47
C LYS A 233 -10.01 -34.80 6.98
N VAL A 234 -9.29 -33.68 6.99
CA VAL A 234 -7.87 -33.64 6.66
C VAL A 234 -7.09 -33.82 7.96
N PRO A 235 -6.05 -34.68 8.00
CA PRO A 235 -5.21 -34.77 9.19
C PRO A 235 -4.72 -33.37 9.59
N PRO A 236 -4.73 -33.03 10.89
CA PRO A 236 -4.20 -31.75 11.32
C PRO A 236 -2.74 -31.70 10.89
N TRP A 237 -2.42 -30.80 9.97
CA TRP A 237 -1.05 -30.58 9.55
C TRP A 237 -0.29 -30.08 10.77
N GLU A 238 0.60 -30.91 11.33
CA GLU A 238 1.27 -30.66 12.61
C GLU A 238 1.98 -29.31 12.66
N TRP A 239 2.29 -28.76 11.49
CA TRP A 239 3.01 -27.52 11.29
C TRP A 239 2.14 -26.30 10.98
N GLU A 240 0.83 -26.41 10.74
CA GLU A 240 0.01 -25.22 10.43
C GLU A 240 0.01 -24.25 11.62
N GLY A 241 0.52 -23.03 11.41
CA GLY A 241 0.71 -22.02 12.45
C GLY A 241 1.78 -22.37 13.48
N LYS A 242 2.59 -23.39 13.23
CA LYS A 242 3.65 -23.88 14.11
C LYS A 242 4.94 -24.10 13.33
N MET A 243 6.02 -24.38 14.05
CA MET A 243 7.19 -24.99 13.44
C MET A 243 6.99 -26.51 13.40
N PRO A 244 7.40 -27.20 12.31
CA PRO A 244 7.39 -28.66 12.28
C PRO A 244 8.21 -29.26 13.44
N ALA A 245 7.78 -30.42 13.96
CA ALA A 245 8.52 -31.14 15.00
C ALA A 245 9.96 -31.47 14.55
N GLY A 246 10.93 -31.42 15.48
CA GLY A 246 12.36 -31.51 15.18
C GLY A 246 13.03 -30.15 14.95
N PHE A 247 12.46 -29.08 15.49
CA PHE A 247 12.97 -27.71 15.37
C PHE A 247 14.05 -27.40 16.43
N GLU A 248 15.31 -27.60 16.05
CA GLU A 248 16.53 -26.86 16.45
C GLU A 248 17.57 -27.09 15.34
N PRO A 249 18.58 -26.22 15.14
CA PRO A 249 19.64 -26.51 14.18
C PRO A 249 20.24 -27.91 14.42
N PRO A 250 20.44 -28.74 13.38
CA PRO A 250 20.24 -28.44 11.95
C PRO A 250 18.80 -28.65 11.48
N SER A 251 18.41 -27.94 10.42
CA SER A 251 17.12 -27.97 9.72
C SER A 251 16.74 -29.31 9.06
N SER A 252 17.31 -30.44 9.51
CA SER A 252 17.04 -31.78 8.99
C SER A 252 15.56 -32.16 9.10
N GLY A 253 14.91 -31.82 10.21
CA GLY A 253 13.48 -32.08 10.41
C GLY A 253 12.59 -31.44 9.33
N LEU A 254 12.98 -30.27 8.80
CA LEU A 254 12.24 -29.62 7.71
C LEU A 254 12.34 -30.42 6.41
N ARG A 255 13.54 -30.90 6.07
CA ARG A 255 13.77 -31.70 4.87
C ARG A 255 13.03 -33.03 4.93
N GLU A 256 13.01 -33.67 6.09
CA GLU A 256 12.26 -34.91 6.33
C GLU A 256 10.74 -34.71 6.15
N LYS A 257 10.23 -33.53 6.49
CA LYS A 257 8.83 -33.12 6.26
C LYS A 257 8.59 -32.57 4.84
N GLY A 258 9.58 -32.65 3.95
CA GLY A 258 9.47 -32.29 2.54
C GLY A 258 9.68 -30.81 2.21
N PHE A 259 10.13 -30.00 3.16
CA PHE A 259 10.47 -28.60 2.89
C PHE A 259 11.84 -28.46 2.22
N ALA A 260 11.93 -27.55 1.27
CA ALA A 260 13.15 -27.14 0.58
C ALA A 260 13.53 -25.72 1.00
N ALA A 261 14.81 -25.53 1.35
CA ALA A 261 15.38 -24.21 1.61
C ALA A 261 15.53 -23.42 0.30
N LEU A 262 15.18 -22.13 0.34
CA LEU A 262 15.23 -21.21 -0.79
C LEU A 262 16.25 -20.10 -0.53
N GLU A 263 17.54 -20.45 -0.64
CA GLU A 263 18.64 -19.49 -0.50
C GLU A 263 18.72 -18.55 -1.70
N CYS A 264 18.93 -17.27 -1.42
CA CYS A 264 18.84 -16.18 -2.38
C CYS A 264 20.05 -15.24 -2.23
N GLU A 265 20.49 -14.66 -3.34
CA GLU A 265 21.39 -13.50 -3.32
C GLU A 265 20.57 -12.21 -3.36
N ALA A 266 21.15 -11.10 -2.92
CA ALA A 266 20.52 -9.79 -3.06
C ALA A 266 20.14 -9.50 -4.52
N GLY A 267 18.86 -9.17 -4.74
CA GLY A 267 18.27 -8.96 -6.07
C GLY A 267 17.53 -10.16 -6.64
N ASP A 268 17.64 -11.34 -6.04
CA ASP A 268 16.83 -12.49 -6.41
C ASP A 268 15.37 -12.32 -5.99
N LEU A 269 14.46 -12.86 -6.79
CA LEU A 269 13.03 -12.89 -6.49
C LEU A 269 12.55 -14.33 -6.30
N VAL A 270 11.90 -14.60 -5.17
CA VAL A 270 11.11 -15.82 -4.95
C VAL A 270 9.64 -15.50 -5.22
N VAL A 271 9.04 -16.17 -6.20
CA VAL A 271 7.59 -16.13 -6.45
C VAL A 271 6.96 -17.27 -5.67
N ILE A 272 5.89 -17.00 -4.92
CA ILE A 272 5.24 -17.92 -3.98
C ILE A 272 3.77 -18.01 -4.34
N HIS A 273 3.27 -19.21 -4.61
CA HIS A 273 1.82 -19.44 -4.75
C HIS A 273 1.18 -19.33 -3.38
N GLY A 274 0.07 -18.59 -3.25
CA GLY A 274 -0.51 -18.29 -1.93
C GLY A 274 -1.09 -19.48 -1.17
N GLN A 275 -1.00 -20.71 -1.70
CA GLN A 275 -1.41 -21.94 -1.02
C GLN A 275 -0.22 -22.80 -0.61
N ILE A 276 1.01 -22.42 -0.98
CA ILE A 276 2.17 -23.22 -0.62
C ILE A 276 2.47 -23.06 0.88
N ASP A 277 2.76 -24.17 1.54
CA ASP A 277 3.32 -24.13 2.88
C ASP A 277 4.71 -23.53 2.80
N HIS A 278 4.90 -22.43 3.51
CA HIS A 278 6.20 -21.80 3.63
C HIS A 278 6.41 -21.18 5.02
N LEU A 279 7.68 -21.05 5.38
CA LEU A 279 8.13 -20.58 6.69
C LEU A 279 9.52 -19.93 6.58
N SER A 280 10.01 -19.30 7.65
CA SER A 280 11.42 -18.91 7.76
C SER A 280 11.95 -19.09 9.17
N LEU A 281 13.18 -19.57 9.30
CA LEU A 281 13.80 -19.77 10.62
C LEU A 281 14.22 -18.44 11.24
N ALA A 282 14.50 -18.45 12.55
CA ALA A 282 15.11 -17.33 13.25
C ALA A 282 16.46 -16.93 12.59
N ASN A 283 16.78 -15.64 12.59
CA ASN A 283 18.11 -15.18 12.16
C ASN A 283 19.05 -15.26 13.35
N THR A 284 19.89 -16.29 13.38
CA THR A 284 20.88 -16.50 14.44
C THR A 284 22.26 -15.94 14.06
N SER A 285 22.39 -15.40 12.85
CA SER A 285 23.64 -14.86 12.31
C SER A 285 23.89 -13.40 12.70
N SER A 286 25.10 -12.91 12.43
CA SER A 286 25.45 -11.49 12.54
C SER A 286 25.06 -10.64 11.32
N LYS A 287 24.49 -11.24 10.26
CA LYS A 287 24.15 -10.56 9.01
C LYS A 287 22.65 -10.24 8.93
N PRO A 288 22.27 -9.09 8.35
CA PRO A 288 20.86 -8.78 8.13
C PRO A 288 20.26 -9.67 7.03
N ARG A 289 18.93 -9.70 6.95
CA ARG A 289 18.19 -10.39 5.90
C ARG A 289 16.96 -9.56 5.54
N GLU A 290 17.21 -8.42 4.90
CA GLU A 290 16.16 -7.49 4.50
C GLU A 290 15.46 -7.95 3.20
N THR A 291 14.15 -7.75 3.15
CA THR A 291 13.33 -8.19 2.01
C THR A 291 12.19 -7.21 1.75
N PHE A 292 11.81 -7.07 0.49
CA PHE A 292 10.56 -6.43 0.10
C PHE A 292 9.60 -7.47 -0.46
N GLN A 293 8.39 -7.52 0.09
CA GLN A 293 7.35 -8.47 -0.27
C GLN A 293 6.16 -7.73 -0.87
N LEU A 294 5.69 -8.20 -2.01
CA LEU A 294 4.50 -7.69 -2.69
C LEU A 294 3.54 -8.85 -2.92
N HIS A 295 2.31 -8.71 -2.45
CA HIS A 295 1.25 -9.68 -2.72
C HIS A 295 0.33 -9.14 -3.81
N LEU A 296 -0.16 -10.05 -4.64
CA LEU A 296 -1.13 -9.78 -5.68
C LEU A 296 -2.20 -10.86 -5.71
N VAL A 297 -3.39 -10.48 -6.15
CA VAL A 297 -4.53 -11.40 -6.41
C VAL A 297 -5.11 -11.08 -7.77
N GLU A 298 -5.88 -12.00 -8.33
CA GLU A 298 -6.71 -11.68 -9.50
C GLU A 298 -7.85 -10.73 -9.10
N GLY A 299 -8.15 -9.79 -9.99
CA GLY A 299 -9.17 -8.78 -9.82
C GLY A 299 -10.57 -9.21 -10.32
N PRO A 300 -11.55 -8.32 -10.19
CA PRO A 300 -12.93 -8.58 -10.62
C PRO A 300 -13.07 -8.90 -12.11
N GLY A 301 -12.12 -8.50 -12.95
CA GLY A 301 -12.12 -8.82 -14.39
C GLY A 301 -12.05 -10.32 -14.69
N GLU A 302 -11.49 -11.12 -13.76
CA GLU A 302 -11.45 -12.59 -13.85
C GLU A 302 -12.51 -13.27 -12.97
N GLY A 303 -13.54 -12.53 -12.53
CA GLY A 303 -14.61 -13.05 -11.68
C GLY A 303 -14.15 -13.38 -10.26
N ILE A 304 -13.03 -12.81 -9.82
CA ILE A 304 -12.47 -13.01 -8.48
C ILE A 304 -12.91 -11.91 -7.55
N THR A 305 -13.38 -12.32 -6.36
CA THR A 305 -13.85 -11.42 -5.31
C THR A 305 -12.90 -11.46 -4.13
N TRP A 306 -12.42 -10.28 -3.71
CA TRP A 306 -11.72 -10.11 -2.44
C TRP A 306 -12.69 -10.36 -1.29
N SER A 307 -12.35 -11.27 -0.36
CA SER A 307 -13.24 -11.59 0.74
C SER A 307 -13.46 -10.35 1.63
N PRO A 308 -14.71 -9.92 1.87
CA PRO A 308 -15.00 -8.80 2.78
C PRO A 308 -14.65 -9.14 4.24
N ARG A 309 -14.38 -10.42 4.53
CA ARG A 309 -14.00 -10.92 5.85
C ARG A 309 -12.50 -10.84 6.10
N ASN A 310 -11.66 -10.62 5.08
CA ASN A 310 -10.23 -10.48 5.28
C ASN A 310 -9.94 -9.32 6.25
N TRP A 311 -8.90 -9.48 7.07
CA TRP A 311 -8.46 -8.43 7.99
C TRP A 311 -8.16 -7.12 7.23
N LEU A 312 -7.49 -7.24 6.08
CA LEU A 312 -7.11 -6.14 5.19
C LEU A 312 -8.30 -5.75 4.31
N GLN A 313 -8.76 -4.52 4.48
CA GLN A 313 -9.75 -3.88 3.62
C GLN A 313 -9.28 -2.46 3.35
N TYR A 314 -9.31 -2.02 2.08
CA TYR A 314 -9.06 -0.63 1.76
C TYR A 314 -10.22 0.26 2.23
N PRO A 315 -9.95 1.55 2.52
CA PRO A 315 -11.00 2.50 2.82
C PRO A 315 -12.08 2.53 1.73
N ALA A 316 -13.34 2.71 2.13
CA ALA A 316 -14.47 2.72 1.21
C ALA A 316 -14.25 3.68 0.03
N GLY A 317 -14.39 3.16 -1.19
CA GLY A 317 -14.17 3.92 -2.43
C GLY A 317 -12.73 3.88 -2.96
N LYS A 318 -11.78 3.29 -2.25
CA LYS A 318 -10.43 3.01 -2.77
C LYS A 318 -10.34 1.56 -3.26
N ALA A 319 -9.84 1.38 -4.48
CA ALA A 319 -9.53 0.08 -5.04
C ALA A 319 -8.05 -0.27 -4.84
N PHE A 320 -7.74 -1.56 -4.83
CA PHE A 320 -6.35 -2.02 -4.95
C PHE A 320 -5.76 -1.56 -6.29
N PRO A 321 -4.50 -1.11 -6.33
CA PRO A 321 -3.85 -0.75 -7.59
C PRO A 321 -3.83 -1.93 -8.55
N SER A 322 -4.28 -1.72 -9.79
CA SER A 322 -4.12 -2.70 -10.86
C SER A 322 -2.69 -2.70 -11.39
N LEU A 323 -2.14 -3.88 -11.61
CA LEU A 323 -0.87 -4.08 -12.27
C LEU A 323 -1.13 -4.33 -13.76
N ARG A 324 -0.99 -3.29 -14.58
CA ARG A 324 -1.21 -3.41 -16.03
C ARG A 324 0.12 -3.70 -16.73
N PRO A 325 0.20 -4.69 -17.63
CA PRO A 325 1.33 -4.81 -18.55
C PRO A 325 1.49 -3.48 -19.26
N GLY A 326 2.70 -2.91 -19.21
CA GLY A 326 2.98 -1.62 -19.82
C GLY A 326 2.48 -1.64 -21.26
N SER A 327 1.52 -0.78 -21.60
CA SER A 327 1.17 -0.57 -23.00
C SER A 327 2.46 -0.15 -23.67
N ARG A 328 3.09 -1.03 -24.48
CA ARG A 328 4.13 -0.61 -25.41
C ARG A 328 3.53 0.60 -26.12
N LYS A 329 4.09 1.80 -25.89
CA LYS A 329 3.71 2.98 -26.66
C LYS A 329 3.83 2.53 -28.11
N ARG A 330 2.69 2.33 -28.78
CA ARG A 330 2.68 2.01 -30.21
C ARG A 330 3.42 3.16 -30.85
N LYS A 331 4.65 2.94 -31.29
CA LYS A 331 5.32 3.90 -32.19
C LYS A 331 4.31 4.15 -33.32
N PRO A 332 4.00 5.40 -33.66
CA PRO A 332 3.04 5.66 -34.72
C PRO A 332 3.55 4.92 -35.95
N MET A 333 2.72 4.01 -36.46
CA MET A 333 3.04 3.22 -37.65
C MET A 333 3.22 4.24 -38.77
N GLY A 334 4.47 4.54 -39.11
CA GLY A 334 4.81 5.38 -40.25
C GLY A 334 4.08 4.81 -41.46
N ARG A 335 3.22 5.61 -42.09
CA ARG A 335 2.55 5.23 -43.33
C ARG A 335 3.64 4.81 -44.32
N LEU A 336 3.70 3.52 -44.64
CA LEU A 336 4.38 3.04 -45.82
C LEU A 336 3.65 3.63 -47.03
N LEU A 337 4.17 4.74 -47.56
CA LEU A 337 3.76 5.26 -48.86
C LEU A 337 4.15 4.22 -49.91
N ARG A 338 3.15 3.52 -50.44
CA ARG A 338 3.29 2.74 -51.67
C ARG A 338 3.71 3.71 -52.78
N ARG A 339 4.89 3.47 -53.34
CA ARG A 339 5.33 4.07 -54.61
C ARG A 339 4.36 3.63 -55.71
N GLY A 340 3.73 4.58 -56.38
CA GLY A 340 2.81 4.32 -57.47
C GLY A 340 2.49 5.60 -58.24
N ILE A 341 3.32 5.86 -59.27
CA ILE A 341 3.00 6.53 -60.53
C ILE A 341 2.71 8.05 -60.48
N VAL A 342 3.54 8.76 -61.24
CA VAL A 342 3.52 10.19 -61.51
C VAL A 342 2.50 10.50 -62.61
N LEU A 343 1.66 11.53 -62.40
CA LEU A 343 1.10 12.37 -63.46
C LEU A 343 0.90 13.80 -62.89
N PRO A 344 1.36 14.88 -63.57
CA PRO A 344 1.30 16.24 -63.05
C PRO A 344 0.17 17.07 -63.68
N ALA A 345 -0.54 17.85 -62.87
CA ALA A 345 -1.35 19.03 -63.20
C ALA A 345 -2.19 19.39 -61.95
N LEU A 346 -2.44 20.62 -61.52
CA LEU A 346 -2.14 21.98 -61.99
C LEU A 346 -2.31 22.90 -60.75
N ALA A 347 -1.69 24.06 -60.77
CA ALA A 347 -1.69 25.05 -59.70
C ALA A 347 -3.07 25.67 -59.37
N ALA A 348 -3.27 26.05 -58.11
CA ALA A 348 -4.08 27.21 -57.74
C ALA A 348 -3.68 27.73 -56.35
N THR A 349 -2.95 28.84 -56.39
CA THR A 349 -2.64 29.72 -55.27
C THR A 349 -3.89 30.52 -54.89
N VAL A 350 -4.25 30.58 -53.61
CA VAL A 350 -5.04 31.69 -53.06
C VAL A 350 -4.38 32.16 -51.77
N VAL A 351 -3.85 33.37 -51.84
CA VAL A 351 -3.34 34.20 -50.75
C VAL A 351 -4.52 35.02 -50.21
N TYR A 352 -4.62 35.14 -48.89
CA TYR A 352 -5.12 36.37 -48.28
C TYR A 352 -4.26 36.70 -47.04
N SER A 353 -3.54 37.81 -47.14
CA SER A 353 -2.95 38.60 -46.05
C SER A 353 -3.86 39.84 -45.91
N LEU A 354 -4.14 40.42 -44.74
CA LEU A 354 -3.35 41.33 -43.89
C LEU A 354 -4.33 41.81 -42.79
N ALA A 355 -4.00 41.75 -41.49
CA ALA A 355 -3.32 42.77 -40.67
C ALA A 355 -4.14 44.02 -40.33
N PHE A 356 -4.25 44.34 -39.03
CA PHE A 356 -3.75 45.53 -38.30
C PHE A 356 -4.44 45.57 -36.91
N ALA A 357 -3.71 45.35 -35.83
CA ALA A 357 -3.04 46.33 -34.96
C ALA A 357 -3.99 47.14 -34.05
N GLY A 358 -3.75 47.03 -32.73
CA GLY A 358 -4.39 47.84 -31.70
C GLY A 358 -3.90 47.41 -30.32
N GLY A 359 -2.79 47.99 -29.87
CA GLY A 359 -2.18 47.67 -28.59
C GLY A 359 -2.96 48.27 -27.40
N TRP A 360 -3.15 47.45 -26.36
CA TRP A 360 -3.39 47.92 -25.00
C TRP A 360 -2.80 46.88 -24.03
N LYS A 361 -1.84 47.29 -23.20
CA LYS A 361 -1.34 46.50 -22.07
C LYS A 361 -2.13 46.90 -20.82
N PRO A 362 -2.73 45.92 -20.12
CA PRO A 362 -2.81 45.99 -18.67
C PRO A 362 -2.16 44.75 -18.04
N GLN A 363 -1.11 45.02 -17.27
CA GLN A 363 -0.83 44.42 -15.97
C GLN A 363 -1.21 42.94 -15.79
N GLN A 364 -0.31 42.05 -16.21
CA GLN A 364 -0.22 40.68 -15.68
C GLN A 364 -0.04 40.74 -14.16
N THR A 365 -1.00 40.21 -13.40
CA THR A 365 -0.79 39.53 -12.09
C THR A 365 -2.10 39.12 -11.40
N ARG A 366 -3.29 39.53 -11.86
CA ARG A 366 -4.56 39.19 -11.18
C ARG A 366 -5.42 38.09 -11.82
N GLY A 367 -5.11 37.64 -13.04
CA GLY A 367 -5.98 36.74 -13.81
C GLY A 367 -5.75 35.23 -13.64
N HIS A 368 -4.57 34.78 -13.20
CA HIS A 368 -4.29 33.34 -13.08
C HIS A 368 -4.83 32.72 -11.77
N ARG A 369 -4.94 33.50 -10.69
CA ARG A 369 -5.32 32.99 -9.35
C ARG A 369 -6.81 32.61 -9.25
N SER A 370 -7.70 33.38 -9.89
CA SER A 370 -9.15 33.11 -9.90
C SER A 370 -9.56 31.96 -10.85
N ALA A 371 -8.74 31.65 -11.86
CA ALA A 371 -9.09 30.65 -12.88
C ALA A 371 -8.99 29.20 -12.38
N LEU A 372 -8.08 28.92 -11.43
CA LEU A 372 -7.90 27.58 -10.87
C LEU A 372 -9.00 27.21 -9.88
N ALA A 373 -9.37 28.13 -8.97
CA ALA A 373 -10.45 27.93 -8.02
C ALA A 373 -11.78 27.64 -8.72
N ALA A 374 -12.06 28.33 -9.84
CA ALA A 374 -13.23 28.10 -10.67
C ALA A 374 -13.24 26.75 -11.43
N GLN A 375 -12.09 26.06 -11.54
CA GLN A 375 -11.95 24.77 -12.24
C GLN A 375 -11.94 23.57 -11.28
N ILE A 376 -11.85 23.79 -9.97
CA ILE A 376 -11.80 22.73 -8.96
C ILE A 376 -13.17 22.61 -8.31
N THR A 377 -13.84 21.49 -8.55
CA THR A 377 -15.06 21.11 -7.83
C THR A 377 -14.67 20.11 -6.73
N PRO A 378 -14.71 20.49 -5.44
CA PRO A 378 -14.46 19.56 -4.35
C PRO A 378 -15.46 18.39 -4.40
N LEU A 379 -15.06 17.21 -3.90
CA LEU A 379 -15.93 16.03 -3.87
C LEU A 379 -16.22 15.61 -2.43
N GLY A 380 -17.43 15.12 -2.17
CA GLY A 380 -17.85 14.70 -0.83
C GLY A 380 -17.92 15.88 0.15
N ASN A 381 -17.51 15.65 1.40
CA ASN A 381 -17.57 16.64 2.49
C ASN A 381 -16.28 17.48 2.55
N GLN A 382 -15.84 18.01 1.40
CA GLN A 382 -14.66 18.86 1.29
C GLN A 382 -15.04 20.29 0.92
N VAL A 383 -14.23 21.24 1.37
CA VAL A 383 -14.36 22.66 1.09
C VAL A 383 -13.03 23.15 0.52
N LEU A 384 -13.12 23.92 -0.57
CA LEU A 384 -11.99 24.66 -1.10
C LEU A 384 -11.95 26.03 -0.44
N LEU A 385 -10.83 26.35 0.20
CA LEU A 385 -10.66 27.59 0.94
C LEU A 385 -9.46 28.39 0.42
N GLU A 386 -9.63 29.69 0.23
CA GLU A 386 -8.52 30.64 0.05
C GLU A 386 -8.15 31.23 1.41
N GLU A 387 -6.92 30.99 1.87
CA GLU A 387 -6.41 31.58 3.11
C GLU A 387 -6.31 33.10 2.97
N LEU A 388 -6.91 33.79 3.93
CA LEU A 388 -6.84 35.25 4.05
C LEU A 388 -5.67 35.60 4.95
N ASP A 389 -4.85 36.58 4.56
CA ASP A 389 -3.84 37.12 5.46
C ASP A 389 -4.54 37.72 6.68
N GLU A 390 -4.02 37.44 7.88
CA GLU A 390 -4.49 38.08 9.11
C GLU A 390 -4.43 39.60 8.91
N ALA A 391 -5.60 40.25 8.89
CA ALA A 391 -5.66 41.70 9.00
C ALA A 391 -5.20 42.06 10.42
N GLU A 392 -4.11 42.82 10.54
CA GLU A 392 -3.79 43.51 11.78
C GLU A 392 -4.99 44.40 12.16
N GLU A 393 -5.61 44.07 13.30
CA GLU A 393 -6.64 44.83 14.03
C GLU A 393 -8.02 45.00 13.31
N THR A 394 -9.19 44.72 13.90
CA THR A 394 -9.66 44.89 15.28
C THR A 394 -10.99 44.15 15.52
N SER A 395 -11.28 43.95 16.81
CA SER A 395 -12.59 43.74 17.47
C SER A 395 -13.03 42.31 17.79
N GLY A 396 -12.63 41.86 18.97
CA GLY A 396 -13.57 41.24 19.90
C GLY A 396 -13.65 39.71 19.90
N LEU A 397 -12.54 39.02 20.17
CA LEU A 397 -12.62 37.75 20.91
C LEU A 397 -11.34 37.54 21.73
N LEU A 398 -11.45 37.68 23.06
CA LEU A 398 -10.41 37.30 24.01
C LEU A 398 -10.21 35.78 23.94
N LEU A 399 -9.03 35.31 23.51
CA LEU A 399 -8.61 33.93 23.69
C LEU A 399 -7.68 33.85 24.90
N ALA A 400 -8.10 33.12 25.92
CA ALA A 400 -7.34 32.88 27.14
C ALA A 400 -6.03 32.13 26.86
N GLU A 401 -4.93 32.60 27.44
CA GLU A 401 -3.64 31.91 27.41
C GLU A 401 -3.60 30.76 28.42
N GLY A 402 -3.43 29.54 27.92
CA GLY A 402 -3.07 28.39 28.75
C GLY A 402 -3.18 27.04 28.05
N SER A 403 -2.05 26.36 27.91
CA SER A 403 -1.84 24.92 27.65
C SER A 403 -1.67 24.39 26.20
N LYS A 404 -0.56 23.64 26.04
CA LYS A 404 -0.23 22.50 25.15
C LYS A 404 -0.75 22.45 23.70
N LYS A 405 0.20 22.39 22.73
CA LYS A 405 0.05 22.18 21.27
C LYS A 405 -1.03 23.08 20.62
N LYS A 406 -0.69 24.34 20.35
CA LYS A 406 -1.55 25.26 19.58
C LYS A 406 -1.75 24.71 18.16
N THR A 407 -2.91 24.12 17.91
CA THR A 407 -3.48 24.06 16.56
C THR A 407 -3.59 25.50 16.05
N ARG A 408 -2.98 25.83 14.90
CA ARG A 408 -3.15 27.17 14.34
C ARG A 408 -4.51 27.23 13.64
N LEU A 409 -5.45 27.95 14.26
CA LEU A 409 -6.67 28.37 13.58
C LEU A 409 -6.31 29.39 12.51
N ARG A 410 -6.87 29.26 11.31
CA ARG A 410 -6.62 30.12 10.14
C ARG A 410 -7.94 30.68 9.64
N LEU A 411 -7.88 31.89 9.07
CA LEU A 411 -8.98 32.53 8.38
C LEU A 411 -8.92 32.19 6.90
N GLY A 412 -10.07 31.96 6.29
CA GLY A 412 -10.14 32.06 4.85
C GLY A 412 -11.54 31.98 4.27
N ARG A 413 -11.59 32.07 2.95
CA ARG A 413 -12.79 32.28 2.17
C ARG A 413 -13.18 31.00 1.43
N VAL A 414 -14.46 30.65 1.48
CA VAL A 414 -15.02 29.52 0.75
C VAL A 414 -15.06 29.82 -0.74
N GLU A 415 -14.25 29.12 -1.52
CA GLU A 415 -14.21 29.28 -2.99
C GLU A 415 -15.04 28.19 -3.69
N ALA A 416 -15.18 27.01 -3.10
CA ALA A 416 -16.07 25.96 -3.60
C ALA A 416 -16.47 24.97 -2.50
N LEU A 417 -17.66 24.38 -2.64
CA LEU A 417 -18.19 23.34 -1.76
C LEU A 417 -18.32 22.04 -2.54
N GLY A 418 -18.00 20.92 -1.89
CA GLY A 418 -18.28 19.61 -2.46
C GLY A 418 -19.76 19.29 -2.40
N ALA A 419 -20.24 18.47 -3.35
CA ALA A 419 -21.65 18.07 -3.44
C ALA A 419 -22.15 17.24 -2.23
N GLY A 420 -21.29 16.94 -1.24
CA GLY A 420 -21.59 16.03 -0.15
C GLY A 420 -21.74 14.57 -0.61
N ARG A 421 -21.96 13.66 0.33
CA ARG A 421 -22.48 12.31 0.03
C ARG A 421 -23.99 12.33 0.32
N ALA A 422 -24.81 11.87 -0.62
CA ALA A 422 -26.28 11.90 -0.51
C ALA A 422 -26.85 11.16 0.73
N GLU A 423 -26.05 10.36 1.45
CA GLU A 423 -26.49 9.55 2.59
C GLU A 423 -25.63 9.69 3.86
N ASP A 424 -24.67 10.63 3.90
CA ASP A 424 -23.81 10.79 5.08
C ASP A 424 -24.48 11.69 6.14
N LYS A 425 -25.17 11.07 7.10
CA LYS A 425 -25.88 11.76 8.20
C LYS A 425 -24.97 12.34 9.28
N ARG A 426 -23.64 12.18 9.18
CA ARG A 426 -22.72 12.58 10.27
C ARG A 426 -22.37 14.06 10.28
N GLU A 427 -22.37 14.75 9.14
CA GLU A 427 -21.97 16.18 9.05
C GLU A 427 -22.75 17.06 8.03
N PRO A 428 -24.00 16.76 7.60
CA PRO A 428 -24.66 17.54 6.52
C PRO A 428 -24.99 18.98 6.92
N LYS A 429 -25.31 19.24 8.19
CA LYS A 429 -25.74 20.56 8.67
C LYS A 429 -24.67 21.66 8.56
N LEU A 430 -23.39 21.29 8.61
CA LEU A 430 -22.29 22.26 8.50
C LEU A 430 -22.01 22.61 7.03
N LEU A 431 -22.14 21.64 6.12
CA LEU A 431 -22.00 21.86 4.69
C LEU A 431 -23.20 22.66 4.12
N GLU A 432 -24.42 22.36 4.59
CA GLU A 432 -25.64 23.10 4.24
C GLU A 432 -25.65 24.56 4.75
N ALA A 433 -24.87 24.87 5.78
CA ALA A 433 -24.80 26.20 6.40
C ALA A 433 -23.71 27.11 5.81
N LEU A 434 -22.89 26.60 4.89
CA LEU A 434 -21.85 27.34 4.21
C LEU A 434 -22.27 27.67 2.78
N GLU A 435 -21.92 28.88 2.34
CA GLU A 435 -22.08 29.33 0.97
C GLU A 435 -20.72 29.73 0.38
N VAL A 436 -20.58 29.62 -0.95
CA VAL A 436 -19.41 30.15 -1.64
C VAL A 436 -19.32 31.66 -1.39
N GLY A 437 -18.17 32.11 -0.92
CA GLY A 437 -17.90 33.48 -0.50
C GLY A 437 -17.84 33.68 1.01
N ASP A 438 -18.30 32.71 1.81
CA ASP A 438 -18.25 32.81 3.28
C ASP A 438 -16.83 32.88 3.82
N THR A 439 -16.63 33.72 4.84
CA THR A 439 -15.39 33.72 5.63
C THR A 439 -15.53 32.74 6.79
N VAL A 440 -14.56 31.85 6.95
CA VAL A 440 -14.58 30.81 7.97
C VAL A 440 -13.25 30.70 8.71
N LEU A 441 -13.32 30.19 9.95
CA LEU A 441 -12.17 29.76 10.73
C LEU A 441 -11.97 28.25 10.57
N TRP A 442 -10.76 27.79 10.27
CA TRP A 442 -10.45 26.36 10.17
C TRP A 442 -9.16 25.94 10.89
N GLU A 443 -9.05 24.65 11.19
CA GLU A 443 -7.84 24.02 11.75
C GLU A 443 -6.99 23.30 10.70
N ASP A 444 -5.67 23.35 10.86
CA ASP A 444 -4.68 22.88 9.88
C ASP A 444 -4.14 21.45 10.11
N PHE A 445 -4.93 20.55 10.69
CA PHE A 445 -4.44 19.23 11.11
C PHE A 445 -4.12 18.25 9.95
N SER A 446 -4.68 18.44 8.76
CA SER A 446 -4.54 17.46 7.64
C SER A 446 -4.85 18.03 6.25
N ASN A 447 -4.68 19.35 6.07
CA ASN A 447 -5.16 20.04 4.88
C ASN A 447 -4.16 19.96 3.74
N ARG A 448 -4.65 19.82 2.50
CA ARG A 448 -3.80 19.73 1.32
C ARG A 448 -3.77 21.08 0.62
N LYS A 449 -2.59 21.70 0.56
CA LYS A 449 -2.32 22.81 -0.36
C LYS A 449 -2.40 22.26 -1.80
N LEU A 450 -3.17 22.91 -2.67
CA LEU A 450 -3.52 22.35 -3.98
C LEU A 450 -2.42 22.47 -5.05
N GLU A 451 -1.39 23.30 -4.83
CA GLU A 451 -0.32 23.53 -5.80
C GLU A 451 1.09 23.49 -5.18
N GLU A 452 2.07 23.13 -6.01
CA GLU A 452 3.52 23.28 -5.76
C GLU A 452 3.99 24.75 -5.81
N ASP A 453 3.08 25.71 -6.03
CA ASP A 453 3.35 27.14 -5.96
C ASP A 453 3.48 27.59 -4.48
N PRO A 454 4.64 28.10 -4.05
CA PRO A 454 4.83 28.66 -2.72
C PRO A 454 3.82 29.77 -2.39
N ASP A 455 3.35 30.50 -3.38
CA ASP A 455 2.49 31.68 -3.22
C ASP A 455 0.98 31.38 -3.32
N SER A 456 0.60 30.13 -3.63
CA SER A 456 -0.81 29.74 -3.66
C SER A 456 -1.39 29.76 -2.24
N LYS A 457 -2.60 30.29 -2.07
CA LYS A 457 -3.29 30.34 -0.77
C LYS A 457 -4.48 29.37 -0.70
N LEU A 458 -4.57 28.45 -1.65
CA LEU A 458 -5.70 27.54 -1.78
C LEU A 458 -5.47 26.23 -1.03
N PHE A 459 -6.41 25.91 -0.15
CA PHE A 459 -6.44 24.70 0.68
C PHE A 459 -7.70 23.89 0.38
N LEU A 460 -7.52 22.60 0.13
CA LEU A 460 -8.62 21.65 0.12
C LEU A 460 -8.71 21.01 1.51
N VAL A 461 -9.81 21.27 2.22
CA VAL A 461 -9.97 20.84 3.63
C VAL A 461 -11.24 20.01 3.82
N PRO A 462 -11.25 19.04 4.75
CA PRO A 462 -12.50 18.41 5.21
C PRO A 462 -13.44 19.42 5.88
N ILE A 463 -14.76 19.30 5.70
CA ILE A 463 -15.75 20.21 6.33
C ILE A 463 -15.58 20.29 7.86
N ARG A 464 -15.26 19.18 8.53
CA ARG A 464 -14.97 19.12 9.98
C ARG A 464 -13.79 19.98 10.44
N SER A 465 -12.93 20.40 9.53
CA SER A 465 -11.84 21.33 9.81
C SER A 465 -12.36 22.76 9.97
N VAL A 466 -13.53 23.09 9.39
CA VAL A 466 -14.21 24.38 9.57
C VAL A 466 -14.86 24.44 10.96
N LYS A 467 -14.47 25.43 11.77
CA LYS A 467 -14.89 25.58 13.18
C LYS A 467 -15.96 26.62 13.38
N ALA A 468 -15.95 27.68 12.56
CA ALA A 468 -16.93 28.74 12.64
C ALA A 468 -17.03 29.50 11.32
N LYS A 469 -18.23 30.03 11.03
CA LYS A 469 -18.44 31.10 10.03
C LYS A 469 -18.26 32.45 10.73
N VAL A 470 -17.47 33.34 10.12
CA VAL A 470 -17.20 34.68 10.63
C VAL A 470 -18.20 35.63 9.97
N ASN A 471 -19.19 36.08 10.74
CA ASN A 471 -20.14 37.07 10.25
C ASN A 471 -19.48 38.46 10.30
N SER A 472 -19.40 39.12 9.15
CA SER A 472 -19.06 40.55 9.10
C SER A 472 -20.16 41.32 9.84
N LYS A 473 -19.82 42.00 10.94
CA LYS A 473 -20.70 43.00 11.56
C LYS A 473 -20.42 44.37 10.97
#